data_AF-A0A377D1Z9-F1
#
_entry.id   AF-A0A377D1Z9-F1
#
_cell.length_a   1.000
_cell.length_b   1.000
_cell.length_c   1.000
_cell.angle_alpha   90.00
_cell.angle_beta   90.00
_cell.angle_gamma   90.00
#
_symmetry.space_group_name_H-M   'P 1'
#
loop_
_entity.id
_entity.type
_entity.pdbx_description
1 polymer ?
#
loop_
_entity_poly.entity_id
_entity_poly.type
_entity_poly.pdbx_seq_one_letter_code
_entity_poly.pdbx_strand_id
1 'polypeptide(L)'
;MGGAFWWLFTQLDVWIPTLMSYVPDWLQWLSYLLWPLAVISVLLVFGYFFSTIANWIAAPFNGLLAEQLEARLTGATPPDTGIFGIMKDVPRIMKREWQKFAWYLPRAIVLLILYFIPGIGQTVAPVLWFLFSAWMLAIQYCDYPFDNHKVPFKEMRTALRTRKITNMQFGALTSLLR
;
A
#
# COMPACT_ATOMS: atom_id res chain seq x y z
N MET A 1 0.65 -19.03 -2.85
CA MET A 1 1.30 -18.26 -3.95
C MET A 1 1.31 -19.04 -5.26
N GLY A 2 1.64 -20.34 -5.28
CA GLY A 2 1.72 -21.13 -6.53
C GLY A 2 0.47 -21.08 -7.43
N GLY A 3 -0.74 -21.16 -6.88
CA GLY A 3 -1.97 -21.13 -7.70
C GLY A 3 -2.23 -19.80 -8.43
N ALA A 4 -1.86 -18.66 -7.82
CA ALA A 4 -2.04 -17.35 -8.44
C ALA A 4 -1.01 -17.11 -9.56
N PHE A 5 0.23 -17.56 -9.35
CA PHE A 5 1.27 -17.54 -10.40
C PHE A 5 0.95 -18.51 -11.54
N TRP A 6 0.42 -19.69 -11.25
CA TRP A 6 -0.02 -20.65 -12.27
C TRP A 6 -1.13 -20.05 -13.15
N TRP A 7 -2.16 -19.48 -12.52
CA TRP A 7 -3.24 -18.80 -13.24
C TRP A 7 -2.71 -17.63 -14.09
N LEU A 8 -1.79 -16.81 -13.55
CA LEU A 8 -1.16 -15.74 -14.32
C LEU A 8 -0.42 -16.29 -15.54
N PHE A 9 0.35 -17.37 -15.38
CA PHE A 9 1.12 -17.99 -16.45
C PHE A 9 0.19 -18.45 -17.59
N THR A 10 -0.93 -19.08 -17.24
CA THR A 10 -1.93 -19.50 -18.24
C THR A 10 -2.60 -18.32 -18.96
N GLN A 11 -2.76 -17.17 -18.30
CA GLN A 11 -3.32 -15.98 -18.93
C GLN A 11 -2.29 -15.25 -19.80
N LEU A 12 -1.01 -15.27 -19.40
CA LEU A 12 0.09 -14.70 -20.16
C LEU A 12 0.25 -15.36 -21.53
N ASP A 13 0.09 -16.68 -21.60
CA ASP A 13 0.12 -17.45 -22.86
C ASP A 13 -0.99 -17.01 -23.84
N VAL A 14 -2.07 -16.38 -23.35
CA VAL A 14 -3.17 -15.88 -24.18
C VAL A 14 -3.04 -14.39 -24.46
N TRP A 15 -2.71 -13.59 -23.46
CA TRP A 15 -2.66 -12.12 -23.56
C TRP A 15 -1.47 -11.63 -24.38
N ILE A 16 -0.30 -12.27 -24.24
CA ILE A 16 0.90 -11.87 -24.99
C ILE A 16 0.65 -12.04 -26.50
N PRO A 17 0.22 -13.21 -27.03
CA PRO A 17 -0.04 -13.34 -28.47
C PRO A 17 -1.17 -12.43 -28.97
N THR A 18 -2.20 -12.20 -28.15
CA THR A 18 -3.32 -11.31 -28.50
C THR A 18 -2.88 -9.85 -28.61
N LEU A 19 -2.00 -9.38 -27.73
CA LEU A 19 -1.43 -8.03 -27.86
C LEU A 19 -0.52 -7.92 -29.10
N MET A 20 0.19 -8.99 -29.41
CA MET A 20 1.12 -9.06 -30.55
C MET A 20 0.39 -9.16 -31.90
N SER A 21 -0.84 -9.67 -31.94
CA SER A 21 -1.63 -9.72 -33.17
C SER A 21 -2.12 -8.35 -33.65
N TYR A 22 -2.08 -7.32 -32.79
CA TYR A 22 -2.34 -5.93 -33.17
C TYR A 22 -1.10 -5.23 -33.77
N VAL A 23 0.08 -5.87 -33.74
CA VAL A 23 1.32 -5.29 -34.28
C VAL A 23 1.40 -5.58 -35.78
N PRO A 24 1.43 -4.54 -36.65
CA PRO A 24 1.53 -4.73 -38.10
C PRO A 24 2.84 -5.42 -38.52
N ASP A 25 2.82 -6.11 -39.66
CA ASP A 25 3.95 -6.92 -40.15
C ASP A 25 5.28 -6.14 -40.28
N TRP A 26 5.22 -4.85 -40.65
CA TRP A 26 6.40 -3.99 -40.76
C TRP A 26 7.01 -3.58 -39.40
N LEU A 27 6.27 -3.73 -38.32
CA LEU A 27 6.69 -3.50 -36.93
C LEU A 27 7.07 -4.82 -36.22
N GLN A 28 7.11 -5.95 -36.91
CA GLN A 28 7.45 -7.24 -36.31
C GLN A 28 8.85 -7.29 -35.73
N TRP A 29 9.79 -6.44 -36.16
CA TRP A 29 11.10 -6.34 -35.50
C TRP A 29 11.00 -5.79 -34.06
N LEU A 30 9.96 -4.98 -33.76
CA LEU A 30 9.69 -4.42 -32.44
C LEU A 30 9.14 -5.48 -31.47
N SER A 31 8.59 -6.59 -31.99
CA SER A 31 8.10 -7.74 -31.21
C SER A 31 9.13 -8.25 -30.21
N TYR A 32 10.40 -8.31 -30.63
CA TYR A 32 11.52 -8.78 -29.83
C TYR A 32 11.76 -7.92 -28.58
N LEU A 33 11.44 -6.62 -28.65
CA LEU A 33 11.55 -5.69 -27.53
C LEU A 33 10.25 -5.62 -26.71
N LEU A 34 9.09 -5.69 -27.38
CA LEU A 34 7.78 -5.64 -26.75
C LEU A 34 7.49 -6.88 -25.91
N TRP A 35 7.96 -8.06 -26.33
CA TRP A 35 7.70 -9.30 -25.60
C TRP A 35 8.32 -9.31 -24.19
N PRO A 36 9.62 -9.03 -23.98
CA PRO A 36 10.20 -8.92 -22.63
C PRO A 36 9.53 -7.82 -21.82
N LEU A 37 9.26 -6.67 -22.44
CA LEU A 37 8.63 -5.52 -21.77
C LEU A 37 7.22 -5.85 -21.29
N ALA A 38 6.43 -6.57 -22.09
CA ALA A 38 5.09 -7.03 -21.74
C ALA A 38 5.14 -8.06 -20.61
N VAL A 39 6.04 -9.04 -20.67
CA VAL A 39 6.22 -10.04 -19.61
C VAL A 39 6.60 -9.36 -18.29
N ILE A 40 7.60 -8.47 -18.30
CA ILE A 40 8.03 -7.72 -17.11
C ILE A 40 6.88 -6.86 -16.58
N SER A 41 6.16 -6.15 -17.46
CA SER A 41 5.04 -5.31 -17.06
C SER A 41 3.93 -6.11 -16.39
N VAL A 42 3.56 -7.26 -16.95
CA VAL A 42 2.53 -8.13 -16.35
C VAL A 42 3.00 -8.70 -15.02
N LEU A 43 4.25 -9.16 -14.91
CA LEU A 43 4.81 -9.64 -13.65
C LEU A 43 4.81 -8.54 -12.58
N LEU A 44 5.18 -7.31 -12.94
CA LEU A 44 5.14 -6.16 -12.04
C LEU A 44 3.70 -5.83 -11.61
N VAL A 45 2.79 -5.63 -12.56
CA VAL A 45 1.38 -5.29 -12.28
C VAL A 45 0.75 -6.38 -11.42
N PHE A 46 0.95 -7.65 -11.76
CA PHE A 46 0.45 -8.76 -10.97
C PHE A 46 1.08 -8.83 -9.59
N GLY A 47 2.39 -8.65 -9.48
CA GLY A 47 3.10 -8.63 -8.20
C GLY A 47 2.58 -7.54 -7.27
N TYR A 48 2.41 -6.32 -7.79
CA TYR A 48 1.83 -5.20 -7.04
C TYR A 48 0.37 -5.43 -6.68
N PHE A 49 -0.43 -5.94 -7.61
CA PHE A 49 -1.84 -6.24 -7.38
C PHE A 49 -2.02 -7.32 -6.31
N PHE A 50 -1.29 -8.43 -6.45
CA PHE A 50 -1.27 -9.51 -5.47
C PHE A 50 -0.78 -9.03 -4.12
N SER A 51 0.31 -8.25 -4.06
CA SER A 51 0.81 -7.67 -2.81
C SER A 51 -0.23 -6.77 -2.15
N THR A 52 -0.93 -5.95 -2.93
CA THR A 52 -2.00 -5.07 -2.41
C THR A 52 -3.14 -5.90 -1.82
N ILE A 53 -3.61 -6.93 -2.52
CA ILE A 53 -4.65 -7.83 -2.03
C ILE A 53 -4.18 -8.60 -0.79
N ALA A 54 -2.96 -9.12 -0.80
CA ALA A 54 -2.39 -9.83 0.33
C ALA A 54 -2.29 -8.92 1.56
N ASN A 55 -1.88 -7.67 1.38
CA ASN A 55 -1.86 -6.67 2.45
C ASN A 55 -3.27 -6.37 2.98
N TRP A 56 -4.27 -6.28 2.09
CA TRP A 56 -5.67 -6.09 2.49
C TRP A 56 -6.22 -7.28 3.29
N ILE A 57 -5.87 -8.50 2.88
CA ILE A 57 -6.23 -9.73 3.60
C ILE A 57 -5.46 -9.85 4.92
N ALA A 58 -4.20 -9.40 4.98
CA ALA A 58 -3.35 -9.47 6.16
C ALA A 58 -3.68 -8.40 7.21
N ALA A 59 -4.21 -7.24 6.81
CA ALA A 59 -4.60 -6.15 7.71
C ALA A 59 -5.41 -6.61 8.95
N PRO A 60 -6.48 -7.42 8.82
CA PRO A 60 -7.20 -7.94 9.99
C PRO A 60 -6.36 -8.83 10.91
N PHE A 61 -5.47 -9.67 10.35
CA PHE A 61 -4.59 -10.53 11.15
C PHE A 61 -3.53 -9.72 11.91
N ASN A 62 -3.01 -8.67 11.27
CA ASN A 62 -2.06 -7.75 11.91
C ASN A 62 -2.69 -7.00 13.10
N GLY A 63 -3.97 -6.64 13.00
CA GLY A 63 -4.73 -6.05 14.13
C GLY A 63 -4.84 -7.01 15.31
N LEU A 64 -5.15 -8.28 15.04
CA LEU A 64 -5.24 -9.33 16.05
C LEU A 64 -3.90 -9.57 16.78
N LEU A 65 -2.81 -9.62 16.03
CA LEU A 65 -1.46 -9.79 16.59
C LEU A 65 -1.07 -8.61 17.48
N ALA A 66 -1.49 -7.40 17.11
CA ALA A 66 -1.28 -6.21 17.93
C ALA A 66 -2.07 -6.27 19.26
N GLU A 67 -3.34 -6.71 19.24
CA GLU A 67 -4.15 -6.89 20.46
C GLU A 67 -3.56 -7.94 21.40
N GLN A 68 -3.10 -9.07 20.84
CA GLN A 68 -2.44 -10.13 21.62
C GLN A 68 -1.11 -9.67 22.22
N LEU A 69 -0.34 -8.85 21.49
CA LEU A 69 0.89 -8.26 21.99
C LEU A 69 0.61 -7.26 23.12
N GLU A 70 -0.42 -6.42 22.98
CA GLU A 70 -0.85 -5.46 23.99
C GLU A 70 -1.31 -6.16 25.27
N ALA A 71 -2.13 -7.21 25.14
CA ALA A 71 -2.57 -8.04 26.27
C ALA A 71 -1.40 -8.69 27.02
N ARG A 72 -0.40 -9.20 26.29
CA ARG A 72 0.82 -9.77 26.90
C ARG A 72 1.69 -8.74 27.62
N LEU A 73 1.79 -7.52 27.09
CA LEU A 73 2.61 -6.46 27.68
C LEU A 73 1.92 -5.77 28.87
N THR A 74 0.58 -5.70 28.89
CA THR A 74 -0.21 -5.08 29.97
C THR A 74 -0.68 -6.07 31.03
N GLY A 75 -0.58 -7.38 30.78
CA GLY A 75 -1.07 -8.42 31.67
C GLY A 75 -2.60 -8.51 31.75
N ALA A 76 -3.31 -7.79 30.87
CA ALA A 76 -4.77 -7.85 30.76
C ALA A 76 -5.20 -9.12 30.01
N THR A 77 -6.34 -9.71 30.40
CA THR A 77 -6.89 -10.87 29.68
C THR A 77 -7.15 -10.53 28.22
N PRO A 78 -6.67 -11.34 27.25
CA PRO A 78 -6.95 -11.10 25.84
C PRO A 78 -8.46 -11.06 25.63
N PRO A 79 -9.02 -10.07 24.92
CA PRO A 79 -10.41 -10.17 24.49
C PRO A 79 -10.54 -11.40 23.60
N ASP A 80 -11.58 -12.20 23.84
CA ASP A 80 -11.88 -13.45 23.14
C ASP A 80 -12.49 -13.15 21.75
N THR A 81 -11.85 -12.26 21.00
CA THR A 81 -12.22 -11.86 19.65
C THR A 81 -11.69 -12.91 18.68
N GLY A 82 -12.36 -14.06 18.62
CA GLY A 82 -12.08 -15.09 17.62
C GLY A 82 -12.23 -14.57 16.18
N ILE A 83 -11.86 -15.40 15.20
CA ILE A 83 -11.88 -15.10 13.75
C ILE A 83 -13.22 -14.51 13.28
N PHE A 84 -14.32 -14.86 13.97
CA PHE A 84 -15.67 -14.37 13.69
C PHE A 84 -15.91 -12.89 14.11
N GLY A 85 -15.23 -12.40 15.15
CA GLY A 85 -15.25 -10.98 15.55
C GLY A 85 -14.54 -10.11 14.51
N ILE A 86 -13.41 -10.59 13.98
CA ILE A 86 -12.64 -9.95 12.93
C ILE A 86 -13.48 -9.74 11.67
N MET A 87 -14.22 -10.76 11.23
CA MET A 87 -15.03 -10.67 10.01
C MET A 87 -16.13 -9.59 10.11
N LYS A 88 -16.59 -9.29 11.33
CA LYS A 88 -17.50 -8.16 11.60
C LYS A 88 -16.79 -6.81 11.59
N ASP A 89 -15.51 -6.77 11.92
CA ASP A 89 -14.67 -5.57 11.89
C ASP A 89 -13.97 -5.32 10.54
N VAL A 90 -13.90 -6.32 9.65
CA VAL A 90 -13.36 -6.20 8.28
C VAL A 90 -13.96 -5.01 7.51
N PRO A 91 -15.30 -4.80 7.45
CA PRO A 91 -15.87 -3.66 6.73
C PRO A 91 -15.39 -2.32 7.29
N ARG A 92 -15.15 -2.28 8.60
CA ARG A 92 -14.70 -1.09 9.30
C ARG A 92 -13.21 -0.82 9.05
N ILE A 93 -12.37 -1.85 9.12
CA ILE A 93 -10.93 -1.78 8.78
C ILE A 93 -10.77 -1.40 7.31
N MET A 94 -11.56 -1.99 6.41
CA MET A 94 -11.58 -1.65 4.98
C MET A 94 -11.97 -0.19 4.74
N LYS A 95 -12.98 0.31 5.46
CA LYS A 95 -13.38 1.72 5.41
C LYS A 95 -12.26 2.64 5.91
N ARG A 96 -11.49 2.22 6.93
CA ARG A 96 -10.35 2.95 7.46
C ARG A 96 -9.20 3.03 6.46
N GLU A 97 -8.83 1.91 5.84
CA GLU A 97 -7.83 1.86 4.77
C GLU A 97 -8.27 2.68 3.55
N TRP A 98 -9.55 2.65 3.19
CA TRP A 98 -10.10 3.51 2.14
C TRP A 98 -9.97 5.00 2.48
N GLN A 99 -10.20 5.38 3.74
CA GLN A 99 -9.99 6.77 4.20
C GLN A 99 -8.52 7.19 4.12
N LYS A 100 -7.57 6.29 4.44
CA LYS A 100 -6.14 6.53 4.26
C LYS A 100 -5.81 6.73 2.78
N PHE A 101 -6.31 5.85 1.91
CA PHE A 101 -6.11 5.93 0.47
C PHE A 101 -6.69 7.23 -0.12
N ALA A 102 -7.94 7.55 0.21
CA ALA A 102 -8.59 8.79 -0.23
C ALA A 102 -7.91 10.05 0.32
N TRP A 103 -7.25 9.97 1.47
CA TRP A 103 -6.43 11.06 2.00
C TRP A 103 -5.06 11.17 1.30
N TYR A 104 -4.46 10.04 0.95
CA TYR A 104 -3.17 9.96 0.28
C TYR A 104 -3.25 10.43 -1.19
N LEU A 105 -4.25 9.92 -1.93
CA LEU A 105 -4.39 10.10 -3.37
C LEU A 105 -4.31 11.57 -3.85
N PRO A 106 -5.08 12.54 -3.32
CA PRO A 106 -4.99 13.92 -3.80
C PRO A 106 -3.63 14.56 -3.55
N ARG A 107 -2.93 14.17 -2.46
CA ARG A 107 -1.60 14.72 -2.13
C ARG A 107 -0.51 14.12 -3.00
N ALA A 108 -0.60 12.82 -3.28
CA ALA A 108 0.27 12.15 -4.24
C ALA A 108 0.11 12.75 -5.64
N ILE A 109 -1.12 13.05 -6.07
CA ILE A 109 -1.39 13.72 -7.36
C ILE A 109 -0.76 15.12 -7.41
N VAL A 110 -0.90 15.92 -6.34
CA VAL A 110 -0.28 17.26 -6.28
C VAL A 110 1.25 17.17 -6.36
N LEU A 111 1.86 16.22 -5.66
CA LEU A 111 3.31 15.99 -5.73
C LEU A 111 3.75 15.49 -7.12
N LEU A 112 2.93 14.65 -7.77
CA LEU A 112 3.17 14.19 -9.14
C LEU A 112 3.12 15.37 -10.12
N ILE A 113 2.12 16.24 -10.02
CA ILE A 113 2.02 17.47 -10.83
C ILE A 113 3.23 18.38 -10.58
N LEU A 114 3.68 18.51 -9.33
CA LEU A 114 4.87 19.29 -8.98
C LEU A 114 6.12 18.74 -9.67
N TYR A 115 6.25 17.42 -9.82
CA TYR A 115 7.37 16.78 -10.51
C TYR A 115 7.46 17.17 -12.01
N PHE A 116 6.32 17.48 -12.64
CA PHE A 116 6.27 17.94 -14.04
C PHE A 116 6.72 19.40 -14.22
N ILE A 117 6.93 20.17 -13.14
CA ILE A 117 7.43 21.55 -13.24
C ILE A 117 8.96 21.52 -13.40
N PRO A 118 9.52 21.89 -14.56
CA PRO A 118 10.96 21.85 -14.78
C PRO A 118 11.71 22.79 -13.82
N GLY A 119 12.89 22.36 -13.34
CA GLY A 119 13.73 23.10 -12.39
C GLY A 119 13.35 22.90 -10.92
N ILE A 120 12.10 23.20 -10.54
CA ILE A 120 11.63 23.10 -9.15
C ILE A 120 11.20 21.67 -8.81
N GLY A 121 10.50 21.00 -9.73
CA GLY A 121 9.95 19.66 -9.53
C GLY A 121 11.04 18.63 -9.25
N GLN A 122 12.15 18.65 -9.99
CA GLN A 122 13.20 17.65 -9.85
C GLN A 122 14.05 17.80 -8.57
N THR A 123 14.11 18.99 -7.98
CA THR A 123 14.91 19.26 -6.77
C THR A 123 14.07 19.19 -5.50
N VAL A 124 12.85 19.76 -5.52
CA VAL A 124 11.98 19.85 -4.34
C VAL A 124 11.05 18.65 -4.22
N ALA A 125 10.55 18.09 -5.34
CA ALA A 125 9.59 17.01 -5.26
C ALA A 125 10.15 15.72 -4.63
N PRO A 126 11.40 15.28 -4.87
CA PRO A 126 11.94 14.08 -4.19
C PRO A 126 11.98 14.24 -2.66
N VAL A 127 12.37 15.42 -2.18
CA VAL A 127 12.44 15.72 -0.74
C VAL A 127 11.03 15.75 -0.13
N LEU A 128 10.08 16.43 -0.79
CA LEU A 128 8.69 16.46 -0.33
C LEU A 128 8.03 15.08 -0.40
N TRP A 129 8.34 14.28 -1.43
CA TRP A 129 7.85 12.92 -1.60
C TRP A 129 8.36 12.01 -0.48
N PHE A 130 9.65 12.12 -0.13
CA PHE A 130 10.23 11.38 0.97
C PHE A 130 9.58 11.74 2.30
N LEU A 131 9.47 13.04 2.62
CA LEU A 131 8.81 13.51 3.85
C LEU A 131 7.33 13.08 3.92
N PHE A 132 6.64 13.09 2.78
CA PHE A 132 5.26 12.64 2.69
C PHE A 132 5.14 11.12 2.88
N SER A 133 6.05 10.34 2.30
CA SER A 133 6.10 8.88 2.45
C SER A 133 6.41 8.47 3.89
N ALA A 134 7.36 9.13 4.54
CA ALA A 134 7.67 8.95 5.95
C ALA A 134 6.45 9.26 6.85
N TRP A 135 5.75 10.37 6.58
CA TRP A 135 4.53 10.72 7.29
C TRP A 135 3.40 9.70 7.06
N MET A 136 3.27 9.17 5.84
CA MET A 136 2.30 8.14 5.51
C MET A 136 2.57 6.84 6.25
N LEU A 137 3.84 6.41 6.34
CA LEU A 137 4.24 5.24 7.14
C LEU A 137 3.90 5.42 8.62
N ALA A 138 4.20 6.59 9.19
CA ALA A 138 3.81 6.90 10.56
C ALA A 138 2.29 6.81 10.77
N ILE A 139 1.49 7.34 9.83
CA ILE A 139 0.03 7.17 9.87
C ILE A 139 -0.36 5.69 9.76
N GLN A 140 0.23 4.93 8.83
CA GLN A 140 -0.13 3.53 8.60
C GLN A 140 0.07 2.70 9.88
N TYR A 141 1.21 2.82 10.55
CA TYR A 141 1.55 2.07 11.74
C TYR A 141 0.83 2.59 13.00
N CYS A 142 0.73 3.90 13.18
CA CYS A 142 0.06 4.47 14.35
C CYS A 142 -1.47 4.37 14.26
N ASP A 143 -2.08 4.15 13.08
CA ASP A 143 -3.54 4.02 13.00
C ASP A 143 -4.06 2.71 13.58
N TYR A 144 -3.27 1.64 13.58
CA TYR A 144 -3.69 0.34 14.13
C TYR A 144 -4.18 0.45 15.59
N PRO A 145 -3.41 1.00 16.55
CA PRO A 145 -3.88 1.15 17.94
C PRO A 145 -5.04 2.15 18.08
N PHE A 146 -5.09 3.21 17.27
CA PHE A 146 -6.19 4.19 17.31
C PHE A 146 -7.50 3.62 16.76
N ASP A 147 -7.44 2.78 15.72
CA ASP A 147 -8.61 2.13 15.16
C ASP A 147 -9.11 1.00 16.08
N ASN A 148 -8.23 0.27 16.78
CA ASN A 148 -8.66 -0.69 17.82
C ASN A 148 -9.51 0.00 18.91
N HIS A 149 -9.11 1.21 19.33
CA HIS A 149 -9.86 2.03 20.29
C HIS A 149 -11.07 2.79 19.71
N LYS A 150 -11.42 2.56 18.44
CA LYS A 150 -12.54 3.22 17.74
C LYS A 150 -12.45 4.74 17.65
N VAL A 151 -11.24 5.28 17.74
CA VAL A 151 -11.00 6.73 17.65
C VAL A 151 -11.17 7.17 16.19
N PRO A 152 -11.99 8.20 15.90
CA PRO A 152 -12.18 8.70 14.54
C PRO A 152 -10.87 9.13 13.86
N PHE A 153 -10.73 8.88 12.56
CA PHE A 153 -9.53 9.24 11.78
C PHE A 153 -9.14 10.73 11.88
N LYS A 154 -10.12 11.62 12.05
CA LYS A 154 -9.91 13.06 12.25
C LYS A 154 -9.22 13.37 13.59
N GLU A 155 -9.59 12.66 14.65
CA GLU A 155 -9.02 12.82 15.98
C GLU A 155 -7.61 12.23 16.05
N MET A 156 -7.41 11.04 15.47
CA MET A 156 -6.09 10.43 15.30
C MET A 156 -5.10 11.36 14.58
N ARG A 157 -5.52 11.97 13.47
CA ARG A 157 -4.69 12.98 12.75
C ARG A 157 -4.38 14.21 13.59
N THR A 158 -5.30 14.61 14.46
CA THR A 158 -5.10 15.78 15.34
C THR A 158 -4.10 15.43 16.43
N ALA A 159 -4.21 14.25 17.04
CA ALA A 159 -3.25 13.73 18.01
C ALA A 159 -1.84 13.52 17.42
N LEU A 160 -1.74 12.99 16.20
CA LEU A 160 -0.45 12.84 15.51
C LEU A 160 0.20 14.18 15.14
N ARG A 161 -0.62 15.21 14.88
CA ARG A 161 -0.14 16.59 14.62
C ARG A 161 0.43 17.25 15.87
N THR A 162 -0.01 16.86 17.07
CA THR A 162 0.50 17.42 18.33
C THR A 162 1.97 17.06 18.59
N ARG A 163 2.43 15.90 18.08
CA ARG A 163 3.85 15.45 18.16
C ARG A 163 4.44 15.18 16.78
N LYS A 164 4.28 16.15 15.87
CA LYS A 164 4.63 16.02 14.45
C LYS A 164 6.08 15.62 14.19
N ILE A 165 7.04 16.16 14.95
CA ILE A 165 8.48 15.90 14.76
C ILE A 165 8.85 14.47 15.15
N THR A 166 8.39 13.99 16.31
CA THR A 166 8.65 12.62 16.79
C THR A 166 8.06 11.57 15.83
N ASN A 167 6.84 11.80 15.34
CA ASN A 167 6.20 10.90 14.40
C ASN A 167 6.87 10.91 13.02
N MET A 168 7.38 12.07 12.56
CA MET A 168 8.18 12.15 11.34
C MET A 168 9.52 11.43 11.45
N GLN A 169 10.20 11.50 12.61
CA GLN A 169 11.45 10.77 12.84
C GLN A 169 11.24 9.25 12.80
N PHE A 170 10.17 8.75 13.43
CA PHE A 170 9.79 7.35 13.36
C PHE A 170 9.47 6.90 11.91
N GLY A 171 8.68 7.70 11.19
CA GLY A 171 8.36 7.46 9.78
C GLY A 171 9.58 7.49 8.86
N ALA A 172 10.53 8.39 9.13
CA ALA A 172 11.76 8.50 8.35
C ALA A 172 12.69 7.31 8.59
N LEU A 173 12.87 6.88 9.84
CA LEU A 173 13.68 5.70 10.19
C LEU A 173 13.11 4.42 9.58
N THR A 174 11.79 4.24 9.65
CA THR A 174 11.12 3.07 9.04
C THR A 174 11.17 3.09 7.51
N SER A 175 11.12 4.28 6.88
CA SER A 175 11.30 4.41 5.43
C SER A 175 12.74 4.15 4.96
N LEU A 176 13.74 4.38 5.81
CA LEU A 176 15.17 4.18 5.52
C LEU A 176 15.62 2.73 5.70
N LEU A 177 14.95 1.97 6.58
CA LEU A 177 15.28 0.59 6.93
C LEU A 177 14.49 -0.45 6.10
N ARG A 178 13.72 -0.01 5.11
CA ARG A 178 12.88 -0.87 4.27
C ARG A 178 13.55 -1.22 2.94
#